data_AF-A0A0P9UJW7-F1
#
_entry.id   AF-A0A0P9UJW7-F1
#
_cell.length_a   1.000
_cell.length_b   1.000
_cell.length_c   1.000
_cell.angle_alpha   90.00
_cell.angle_beta   90.00
_cell.angle_gamma   90.00
#
_symmetry.space_group_name_H-M   'P 1'
#
loop_
_entity.id
_entity.type
_entity.pdbx_description
1 polymer ?
#
loop_
_entity_poly.entity_id
_entity_poly.type
_entity_poly.pdbx_seq_one_letter_code
_entity_poly.pdbx_strand_id
1 'polypeptide(L)'
;WVNPYRISMSASDGTMEELNNSSSDSPASVFNTHPEWTGAAANRFVLNPGIPEVQAWVGSIVEEIVTKYDVDAIQFDDYFYYETADSLLQDDAT
;
A
#
# COMPACT_ATOMS: atom_id res chain seq x y z
N TRP A 1 1.63 2.08 15.12
CA TRP A 1 2.63 2.01 14.04
C TRP A 1 1.93 1.63 12.76
N VAL A 2 2.25 2.28 11.64
CA VAL A 2 1.60 2.07 10.33
C VAL A 2 2.68 1.92 9.27
N ASN A 3 2.52 0.90 8.42
CA ASN A 3 3.27 0.78 7.18
C ASN A 3 2.36 1.27 6.04
N PRO A 4 2.60 2.46 5.48
CA PRO A 4 1.58 3.15 4.69
C PRO A 4 1.40 2.58 3.28
N TYR A 5 2.43 1.99 2.67
CA TYR A 5 2.42 1.70 1.23
C TYR A 5 2.79 0.25 0.84
N ARG A 6 3.36 -0.56 1.73
CA ARG A 6 3.74 -1.94 1.37
C ARG A 6 2.49 -2.82 1.20
N ILE A 7 2.39 -3.47 0.04
CA ILE A 7 1.38 -4.52 -0.21
C ILE A 7 2.00 -5.90 -0.01
N SER A 8 3.17 -6.16 -0.59
CA SER A 8 3.83 -7.47 -0.53
C SER A 8 5.36 -7.37 -0.42
N MET A 9 6.00 -8.51 -0.14
CA MET A 9 7.46 -8.66 -0.15
C MET A 9 8.00 -9.39 -1.40
N SER A 10 7.10 -9.74 -2.32
CA SER A 10 7.37 -10.43 -3.59
C SER A 10 6.37 -9.95 -4.63
N ALA A 11 6.80 -9.75 -5.88
CA ALA A 11 5.94 -9.43 -7.01
C ALA A 11 5.79 -10.62 -7.98
N SER A 12 5.82 -11.85 -7.44
CA SER A 12 5.68 -13.08 -8.23
C SER A 12 4.21 -13.39 -8.58
N ASP A 13 4.01 -14.21 -9.61
CA ASP A 13 2.68 -14.69 -10.03
C ASP A 13 1.93 -15.38 -8.88
N GLY A 14 2.64 -16.16 -8.06
CA GLY A 14 2.06 -16.81 -6.87
C GLY A 14 1.58 -15.80 -5.82
N THR A 15 2.33 -14.71 -5.59
CA THR A 15 1.87 -13.64 -4.69
C THR A 15 0.66 -12.90 -5.26
N MET A 16 0.60 -12.70 -6.57
CA MET A 16 -0.56 -12.11 -7.22
C MET A 16 -1.81 -13.01 -7.08
N GLU A 17 -1.66 -14.32 -7.23
CA GLU A 17 -2.75 -15.29 -7.00
C GLU A 17 -3.25 -15.24 -5.55
N GLU A 18 -2.35 -15.21 -4.57
CA GLU A 18 -2.68 -15.09 -3.15
C GLU A 18 -3.46 -13.80 -2.84
N LEU A 19 -3.01 -12.65 -3.37
CA LEU A 19 -3.69 -11.36 -3.16
C LEU A 19 -5.10 -11.35 -3.77
N ASN A 20 -5.26 -11.94 -4.96
CA ASN A 20 -6.56 -12.07 -5.62
C ASN A 20 -7.49 -13.06 -4.90
N ASN A 21 -6.95 -14.05 -4.20
CA ASN A 21 -7.71 -15.07 -3.48
C ASN A 21 -7.91 -14.73 -1.99
N SER A 22 -8.14 -13.45 -1.69
CA SER A 22 -8.43 -12.97 -0.33
C SER A 22 -9.76 -13.54 0.20
N SER A 23 -9.83 -13.85 1.50
CA SER A 23 -11.04 -14.39 2.14
C SER A 23 -12.26 -13.47 1.99
N SER A 24 -13.43 -14.05 1.76
CA SER A 24 -14.71 -13.33 1.73
C SER A 24 -15.20 -12.88 3.11
N ASP A 25 -14.57 -13.34 4.20
CA ASP A 25 -14.93 -12.97 5.57
C ASP A 25 -14.37 -11.61 5.99
N SER A 26 -13.59 -10.95 5.14
CA SER A 26 -13.02 -9.63 5.36
C SER A 26 -13.38 -8.70 4.19
N PRO A 27 -13.36 -7.36 4.41
CA PRO A 27 -13.46 -6.41 3.31
C PRO A 27 -12.41 -6.71 2.24
N ALA A 28 -12.76 -6.44 0.98
CA ALA A 28 -11.83 -6.59 -0.12
C ALA A 28 -10.58 -5.72 0.10
N SER A 29 -9.41 -6.29 -0.16
CA SER A 29 -8.13 -5.58 -0.10
C SER A 29 -8.12 -4.42 -1.11
N VAL A 30 -7.41 -3.33 -0.75
CA VAL A 30 -7.16 -2.21 -1.67
C VAL A 30 -6.49 -2.65 -2.97
N PHE A 31 -5.71 -3.73 -2.94
CA PHE A 31 -5.12 -4.33 -4.14
C PHE A 31 -6.18 -4.82 -5.14
N ASN A 32 -7.33 -5.29 -4.64
CA ASN A 32 -8.43 -5.79 -5.47
C ASN A 32 -9.42 -4.68 -5.85
N THR A 33 -9.67 -3.72 -4.95
CA THR A 33 -10.64 -2.65 -5.21
C THR A 33 -10.05 -1.48 -6.00
N HIS A 34 -8.74 -1.27 -5.91
CA HIS A 34 -7.97 -0.23 -6.59
C HIS A 34 -6.67 -0.80 -7.18
N PRO A 35 -6.74 -1.76 -8.12
CA PRO A 35 -5.54 -2.32 -8.75
C PRO A 35 -4.69 -1.23 -9.45
N GLU A 36 -5.31 -0.15 -9.93
CA GLU A 36 -4.65 1.00 -10.54
C GLU A 36 -3.76 1.79 -9.57
N TRP A 37 -3.95 1.63 -8.25
CA TRP A 37 -3.08 2.23 -7.24
C TRP A 37 -1.81 1.43 -7.00
N THR A 38 -1.70 0.22 -7.54
CA THR A 38 -0.57 -0.66 -7.28
C THR A 38 0.50 -0.52 -8.36
N GLY A 39 1.74 -0.29 -7.92
CA GLY A 39 2.94 -0.43 -8.75
C GLY A 39 3.83 -1.57 -8.26
N ALA A 40 4.89 -1.84 -9.02
CA ALA A 40 5.89 -2.84 -8.65
C ALA A 40 7.30 -2.23 -8.68
N ALA A 41 8.02 -2.33 -7.57
CA ALA A 41 9.40 -1.86 -7.43
C ALA A 41 10.23 -2.84 -6.61
N ALA A 42 11.45 -3.12 -7.07
CA ALA A 42 12.40 -4.06 -6.47
C ALA A 42 11.75 -5.39 -6.01
N ASN A 43 10.99 -6.02 -6.92
CA ASN A 43 10.26 -7.27 -6.68
C ASN A 43 9.23 -7.21 -5.54
N ARG A 44 8.53 -6.09 -5.36
CA ARG A 44 7.46 -5.91 -4.37
C ARG A 44 6.29 -5.16 -4.97
N PHE A 45 5.06 -5.52 -4.58
CA PHE A 45 3.89 -4.68 -4.84
C PHE A 45 3.80 -3.59 -3.78
N VAL A 46 3.54 -2.37 -4.24
CA VAL A 46 3.46 -1.17 -3.41
C VAL A 46 2.31 -0.31 -3.88
N LEU A 47 1.62 0.35 -2.95
CA LEU A 47 0.73 1.45 -3.30
C LEU A 47 1.57 2.61 -3.84
N ASN A 48 1.15 3.20 -4.96
CA ASN A 48 1.84 4.30 -5.60
C ASN A 48 1.54 5.62 -4.84
N PRO A 49 2.51 6.18 -4.10
CA PRO A 49 2.31 7.41 -3.33
C PRO A 49 2.20 8.66 -4.21
N GLY A 50 2.57 8.60 -5.50
CA GLY A 50 2.36 9.69 -6.46
C GLY A 50 0.90 9.95 -6.79
N ILE A 51 0.02 8.97 -6.55
CA ILE A 51 -1.43 9.10 -6.76
C ILE A 51 -2.05 9.85 -5.56
N PRO A 52 -2.69 11.03 -5.75
CA PRO A 52 -3.28 11.79 -4.65
C PRO A 52 -4.33 11.01 -3.85
N GLU A 53 -5.10 10.15 -4.51
CA GLU A 53 -6.12 9.31 -3.88
C GLU A 53 -5.50 8.27 -2.93
N VAL A 54 -4.32 7.74 -3.23
CA VAL A 54 -3.58 6.85 -2.31
C VAL A 54 -3.18 7.61 -1.05
N GLN A 55 -2.67 8.83 -1.19
CA GLN A 55 -2.31 9.68 -0.05
C GLN A 55 -3.54 10.00 0.83
N ALA A 56 -4.66 10.36 0.19
CA ALA A 56 -5.91 10.64 0.89
C ALA A 56 -6.44 9.40 1.61
N TRP A 57 -6.37 8.22 0.98
CA TRP A 57 -6.81 6.97 1.58
C TRP A 57 -5.97 6.61 2.81
N VAL A 58 -4.63 6.65 2.72
CA VAL A 58 -3.74 6.44 3.87
C VAL A 58 -4.02 7.47 4.98
N GLY A 59 -4.23 8.74 4.62
CA GLY A 59 -4.60 9.80 5.55
C GLY A 59 -5.91 9.49 6.30
N SER A 60 -6.93 8.99 5.60
CA SER A 60 -8.21 8.62 6.21
C SER A 60 -8.12 7.42 7.16
N ILE A 61 -7.21 6.48 6.91
CA ILE A 61 -6.92 5.38 7.85
C ILE A 61 -6.30 5.95 9.13
N VAL A 62 -5.35 6.87 9.00
CA VAL A 62 -4.74 7.53 10.17
C VAL A 62 -5.79 8.31 10.96
N GLU A 63 -6.66 9.06 10.27
CA GLU A 63 -7.78 9.80 10.88
C GLU A 63 -8.73 8.84 11.61
N GLU A 64 -9.08 7.71 11.00
CA GLU A 64 -9.92 6.69 11.63
C GLU A 64 -9.29 6.18 12.93
N ILE A 65 -8.00 5.84 12.91
CA ILE A 65 -7.29 5.33 14.08
C ILE A 65 -7.32 6.35 15.22
N VAL A 66 -6.91 7.59 14.97
CA VAL A 66 -6.84 8.62 16.03
C VAL A 66 -8.21 9.07 16.53
N THR A 67 -9.26 8.90 15.73
CA THR A 67 -10.63 9.26 16.11
C THR A 67 -11.31 8.14 16.90
N LYS A 68 -11.03 6.88 16.58
CA LYS A 68 -11.72 5.72 17.18
C LYS A 68 -10.97 5.11 18.36
N TYR A 69 -9.69 5.39 18.53
CA TYR A 69 -8.85 4.77 19.56
C TYR A 69 -8.05 5.83 20.33
N ASP A 70 -7.91 5.63 21.63
CA ASP A 70 -7.13 6.50 22.52
C ASP A 70 -5.64 6.17 22.40
N VAL A 71 -5.02 6.71 21.34
CA VAL A 71 -3.59 6.51 21.02
C VAL A 71 -2.79 7.78 21.32
N ASP A 72 -1.60 7.64 21.91
CA ASP A 72 -0.73 8.79 22.19
C ASP A 72 -0.06 9.33 20.91
N ALA A 73 0.25 8.45 19.96
CA ALA A 73 0.97 8.78 18.75
C ALA A 73 0.79 7.76 17.63
N ILE A 74 1.02 8.21 16.40
CA ILE A 74 1.21 7.37 15.23
C ILE A 74 2.68 7.43 14.82
N GLN A 75 3.29 6.25 14.70
CA GLN A 75 4.64 6.08 14.15
C GLN A 75 4.51 5.48 12.76
N PHE A 76 5.06 6.12 11.74
CA PHE A 76 5.24 5.48 10.43
C PHE A 76 6.50 4.63 10.42
N ASP A 77 6.39 3.50 9.75
CA ASP A 77 7.51 2.62 9.43
C ASP A 77 8.46 3.26 8.42
N ASP A 78 9.59 2.62 8.14
CA ASP A 78 10.62 3.13 7.23
C ASP A 78 10.47 2.68 5.76
N TYR A 79 9.38 1.98 5.42
CA TYR A 79 9.12 1.50 4.07
C TYR A 79 8.18 2.43 3.29
N PHE A 80 8.78 3.33 2.53
CA PHE A 80 8.07 4.25 1.64
C PHE A 80 8.25 3.83 0.18
N TYR A 81 9.39 4.20 -0.41
CA TYR A 81 9.77 3.85 -1.78
C TYR A 81 10.72 2.65 -1.77
N TYR A 82 10.43 1.67 -2.62
CA TYR A 82 11.28 0.51 -2.86
C TYR A 82 12.11 0.63 -4.14
N GLU A 83 12.12 1.81 -4.76
CA GLU A 83 12.80 2.03 -6.03
C GLU A 83 14.29 1.71 -5.96
N THR A 84 14.80 1.15 -7.04
CA THR A 84 16.22 1.04 -7.31
C THR A 84 16.50 1.61 -8.69
N ALA A 85 17.78 1.85 -9.03
CA ALA A 85 18.15 2.38 -10.35
C ALA A 85 17.59 1.56 -11.53
N ASP A 86 17.40 0.25 -11.33
CA ASP A 86 16.89 -0.68 -12.35
C ASP A 86 15.39 -1.01 -12.18
N SER A 87 14.73 -0.48 -11.15
CA SER A 87 13.33 -0.77 -10.84
C SER A 87 12.66 0.44 -10.21
N LEU A 88 12.27 1.38 -11.06
CA LEU A 88 11.52 2.57 -10.68
C LEU A 88 10.02 2.24 -10.56
N LEU A 89 9.34 2.95 -9.67
CA LEU A 89 7.90 2.92 -9.46
C LEU A 89 7.17 3.82 -10.48
N GLN A 90 7.86 4.84 -11.01
CA GLN A 90 7.31 5.81 -11.97
C GLN A 90 6.10 6.57 -11.41
N ASP A 91 6.24 7.06 -10.19
CA ASP A 91 5.21 7.81 -9.46
C ASP A 91 5.20 9.32 -9.78
N ASP A 92 6.12 9.77 -10.65
CA ASP A 92 6.26 11.16 -11.09
C ASP A 92 5.28 11.55 -12.21
N ALA A 93 4.61 10.56 -12.82
CA ALA A 93 3.72 10.75 -13.97
C ALA A 93 2.26 11.10 -13.61
N THR A 94 1.97 11.30 -12.31
CA THR A 94 0.61 11.50 -11.76
C THR A 94 0.37 12.91 -11.24
#